data_AF-A0A524CGU8-F1
#
_entry.id   AF-A0A524CGU8-F1
#
_cell.length_a   1.000
_cell.length_b   1.000
_cell.length_c   1.000
_cell.angle_alpha   90.00
_cell.angle_beta   90.00
_cell.angle_gamma   90.00
#
_symmetry.space_group_name_H-M   'P 1'
#
loop_
_entity.id
_entity.type
_entity.pdbx_description
1 polymer ?
#
loop_
_entity_poly.entity_id
_entity_poly.type
_entity_poly.pdbx_seq_one_letter_code
_entity_poly.pdbx_strand_id
1 'polypeptide(L)'
;MIQLNTDKNQVVLEGINLKDIDLTLEQNFLQKITQDTEKAIAKMMRVLNEKTKFNNIDKDLMNTLLDFETEKKELKKNIIKTEMQKFFSASKRAFFILSRLNLLSTIDINTKIGNRTLLETIDYEEAPLERIISFIHKEWNEDFKMIVENGKKINALDSMQSMWG
;
A
#
# COMPACT_ATOMS: atom_id res chain seq x y z
N MET A 1 52.41 6.83 35.09
CA MET A 1 51.96 5.85 34.09
C MET A 1 50.59 6.31 33.64
N ILE A 2 50.52 7.04 32.53
CA ILE A 2 49.28 7.67 32.05
C ILE A 2 48.58 6.63 31.17
N GLN A 3 47.48 6.06 31.67
CA GLN A 3 46.60 5.22 30.85
C GLN A 3 45.71 6.15 30.02
N LEU A 4 46.01 6.26 28.73
CA LEU A 4 45.15 6.91 27.76
C LEU A 4 44.02 5.94 27.42
N ASN A 5 42.83 6.21 27.94
CA ASN A 5 41.62 5.52 27.55
C ASN A 5 41.10 6.17 26.26
N THR A 6 41.38 5.57 25.11
CA THR A 6 40.80 5.98 23.83
C THR A 6 39.40 5.40 23.71
N ASP A 7 38.43 6.12 24.25
CA ASP A 7 37.01 5.88 23.97
C ASP A 7 36.78 6.09 22.47
N LYS A 8 36.52 5.00 21.77
CA LYS A 8 36.07 5.00 20.38
C LYS A 8 34.67 5.63 20.36
N ASN A 9 34.60 6.92 20.12
CA ASN A 9 33.37 7.58 19.71
C ASN A 9 32.89 6.94 18.40
N GLN A 10 31.97 5.99 18.50
CA GLN A 10 31.21 5.50 17.35
C GLN A 10 30.19 6.58 16.98
N VAL A 11 30.52 7.35 15.95
CA VAL A 11 29.55 8.21 15.28
C VAL A 11 28.64 7.28 14.47
N VAL A 12 27.46 6.97 15.01
CA VAL A 12 26.38 6.35 14.22
C VAL A 12 25.89 7.43 13.27
N LEU A 13 26.33 7.37 12.02
CA LEU A 13 25.73 8.16 10.96
C LEU A 13 24.32 7.57 10.72
N GLU A 14 23.29 8.22 11.25
CA GLU A 14 21.90 7.97 10.88
C GLU A 14 21.65 8.44 9.44
N GLY A 15 22.20 7.68 8.48
CA GLY A 15 21.83 7.78 7.08
C GLY A 15 20.70 6.81 6.78
N ILE A 16 19.68 7.25 6.04
CA ILE A 16 18.68 6.34 5.49
C ILE A 16 19.38 5.48 4.44
N ASN A 17 19.60 4.19 4.73
CA ASN A 17 20.04 3.25 3.71
C ASN A 17 18.88 3.02 2.74
N LEU A 18 18.93 3.67 1.58
CA LEU A 18 17.91 3.57 0.54
C LEU A 18 17.64 2.13 0.09
N LYS A 19 18.59 1.20 0.28
CA LYS A 19 18.42 -0.22 -0.04
C LYS A 19 17.53 -0.98 0.94
N ASP A 20 17.34 -0.44 2.15
CA ASP A 20 16.52 -1.06 3.21
C ASP A 20 15.09 -0.51 3.23
N ILE A 21 14.76 0.44 2.34
CA ILE A 21 13.41 0.99 2.20
C ILE A 21 12.60 0.05 1.30
N ASP A 22 11.58 -0.56 1.89
CA ASP A 22 10.53 -1.21 1.13
C ASP A 22 9.68 -0.16 0.38
N LEU A 23 9.76 -0.20 -0.95
CA LEU A 23 9.03 0.67 -1.88
C LEU A 23 7.98 -0.10 -2.69
N THR A 24 7.63 -1.33 -2.29
CA THR A 24 6.71 -2.18 -3.05
C THR A 24 5.34 -1.51 -3.24
N LEU A 25 4.81 -0.84 -2.22
CA LEU A 25 3.56 -0.09 -2.31
C LEU A 25 3.63 1.02 -3.38
N GLU A 26 4.70 1.82 -3.34
CA GLU A 26 4.90 2.93 -4.27
C GLU A 26 5.09 2.43 -5.70
N GLN A 27 5.81 1.33 -5.88
CA GLN A 27 5.99 0.67 -7.19
C GLN A 27 4.65 0.16 -7.74
N ASN A 28 3.85 -0.53 -6.91
CA ASN A 28 2.53 -1.03 -7.29
C ASN A 28 1.60 0.12 -7.68
N PHE A 29 1.60 1.21 -6.91
CA PHE A 29 0.83 2.41 -7.23
C PHE A 29 1.25 3.00 -8.57
N LEU A 30 2.54 3.22 -8.80
CA LEU A 30 3.05 3.80 -10.04
C LEU A 30 2.72 2.93 -11.26
N GLN A 31 2.85 1.60 -11.12
CA GLN A 31 2.50 0.67 -12.18
C GLN A 31 1.02 0.75 -12.51
N LYS A 32 0.14 0.72 -11.50
CA LYS A 32 -1.31 0.79 -11.66
C LYS A 32 -1.75 2.11 -12.28
N ILE A 33 -1.21 3.23 -11.80
CA ILE A 33 -1.46 4.57 -12.35
C ILE A 33 -1.09 4.60 -13.84
N THR A 34 0.07 4.05 -14.21
CA THR A 34 0.53 4.05 -15.60
C THR A 34 -0.37 3.19 -16.47
N GLN A 35 -0.58 1.93 -16.09
CA GLN A 35 -1.35 0.96 -16.88
C GLN A 35 -2.81 1.36 -17.04
N ASP A 36 -3.48 1.78 -15.96
CA ASP A 36 -4.89 2.16 -15.99
C ASP A 36 -5.10 3.46 -16.79
N THR A 37 -4.18 4.42 -16.65
CA THR A 37 -4.24 5.66 -17.46
C THR A 37 -4.07 5.34 -18.94
N GLU A 38 -3.02 4.59 -19.31
CA GLU A 38 -2.76 4.23 -20.71
C GLU A 38 -3.94 3.45 -21.32
N LYS A 39 -4.48 2.49 -20.58
CA LYS A 39 -5.63 1.69 -21.01
C LYS A 39 -6.89 2.55 -21.22
N ALA A 40 -7.17 3.49 -20.31
CA ALA A 40 -8.32 4.38 -20.42
C ALA A 40 -8.19 5.31 -21.64
N ILE A 41 -7.01 5.88 -21.86
CA ILE A 41 -6.73 6.78 -22.98
C ILE A 41 -6.77 6.04 -24.31
N ALA A 42 -6.11 4.87 -24.40
CA ALA A 42 -6.15 4.04 -25.60
C ALA A 42 -7.59 3.65 -25.98
N LYS A 43 -8.41 3.30 -24.98
CA LYS A 43 -9.84 3.02 -25.18
C LYS A 43 -10.58 4.24 -25.73
N MET A 44 -10.35 5.43 -25.16
CA MET A 44 -11.00 6.67 -25.58
C MET A 44 -10.60 7.05 -27.01
N MET A 45 -9.30 7.01 -27.33
CA MET A 45 -8.79 7.23 -28.69
C MET A 45 -9.44 6.27 -29.68
N ARG A 46 -9.56 4.99 -29.33
CA ARG A 46 -10.21 3.99 -30.19
C ARG A 46 -11.67 4.32 -30.45
N VAL A 47 -12.42 4.65 -29.39
CA VAL A 47 -13.85 5.01 -29.50
C VAL A 47 -14.05 6.26 -30.33
N LEU A 48 -13.21 7.29 -30.15
CA LEU A 48 -13.28 8.48 -30.99
C LEU A 48 -12.98 8.10 -32.44
N ASN A 49 -11.91 7.36 -32.68
CA ASN A 49 -11.53 6.98 -34.04
C ASN A 49 -12.59 6.16 -34.78
N GLU A 50 -13.32 5.29 -34.06
CA GLU A 50 -14.41 4.50 -34.62
C GLU A 50 -15.66 5.36 -34.97
N LYS A 51 -15.92 6.44 -34.21
CA LYS A 51 -17.12 7.26 -34.36
C LYS A 51 -17.01 8.32 -35.44
N THR A 52 -15.81 8.76 -35.76
CA THR A 52 -15.57 9.81 -36.75
C THR A 52 -15.00 9.16 -38.02
N LYS A 53 -15.83 9.08 -39.08
CA LYS A 53 -15.35 8.74 -40.43
C LYS A 53 -14.53 9.93 -40.97
N PHE A 54 -13.24 9.96 -40.67
CA PHE A 54 -12.32 11.10 -40.90
C PHE A 54 -11.93 11.39 -42.35
N ASN A 55 -12.88 11.42 -43.27
CA ASN A 55 -12.51 11.53 -44.68
C ASN A 55 -12.14 12.96 -45.12
N ASN A 56 -12.20 13.98 -44.25
CA ASN A 56 -11.91 15.39 -44.61
C ASN A 56 -11.52 16.32 -43.44
N ILE A 57 -11.03 15.79 -42.30
CA ILE A 57 -10.64 16.63 -41.16
C ILE A 57 -9.16 16.98 -41.24
N ASP A 58 -8.86 18.27 -41.07
CA ASP A 58 -7.49 18.79 -41.02
C ASP A 58 -6.67 18.10 -39.90
N LYS A 59 -5.39 17.84 -40.19
CA LYS A 59 -4.51 17.04 -39.32
C LYS A 59 -4.22 17.76 -38.00
N ASP A 60 -4.14 19.09 -38.01
CA ASP A 60 -3.87 19.87 -36.79
C ASP A 60 -5.11 19.94 -35.90
N LEU A 61 -6.30 20.10 -36.49
CA LEU A 61 -7.56 19.97 -35.77
C LEU A 61 -7.71 18.56 -35.15
N MET A 62 -7.32 17.53 -35.90
CA MET A 62 -7.34 16.15 -35.42
C MET A 62 -6.39 15.91 -34.24
N ASN A 63 -5.16 16.42 -34.33
CA ASN A 63 -4.19 16.32 -33.23
C ASN A 63 -4.69 17.03 -31.98
N THR A 64 -5.36 18.18 -32.14
CA THR A 64 -5.94 18.92 -31.01
C THR A 64 -7.12 18.19 -30.37
N LEU A 65 -7.99 17.57 -31.18
CA LEU A 65 -9.15 16.82 -30.69
C LEU A 65 -8.78 15.49 -30.02
N LEU A 66 -7.61 14.93 -30.37
CA LEU A 66 -7.04 13.72 -29.76
C LEU A 66 -5.94 14.02 -28.73
N ASP A 67 -5.74 15.30 -28.37
CA ASP A 67 -4.87 15.64 -27.26
C ASP A 67 -5.60 15.35 -25.94
N PHE A 68 -5.13 14.32 -25.25
CA PHE A 68 -5.67 13.88 -23.97
C PHE A 68 -4.73 14.17 -22.79
N GLU A 69 -3.79 15.10 -22.90
CA GLU A 69 -2.84 15.37 -21.80
C GLU A 69 -3.54 15.83 -20.52
N THR A 70 -4.62 16.61 -20.64
CA THR A 70 -5.41 17.04 -19.47
C THR A 70 -6.13 15.87 -18.81
N GLU A 71 -6.77 15.01 -19.62
CA GLU A 71 -7.48 13.82 -19.16
C GLU A 71 -6.52 12.82 -18.51
N LYS A 72 -5.34 12.62 -19.11
CA LYS A 72 -4.27 11.80 -18.51
C LYS A 72 -3.92 12.30 -17.11
N LYS A 73 -3.75 13.62 -16.93
CA LYS A 73 -3.39 14.21 -15.64
C LYS A 73 -4.49 13.99 -14.59
N GLU A 74 -5.74 14.23 -14.95
CA GLU A 74 -6.87 14.03 -14.03
C GLU A 74 -7.09 12.54 -13.70
N LEU A 75 -6.93 11.64 -14.68
CA LEU A 75 -6.96 10.19 -14.44
C LEU A 75 -5.90 9.76 -13.44
N LYS A 76 -4.65 10.17 -13.64
CA LYS A 76 -3.55 9.87 -12.70
C LYS A 76 -3.88 10.35 -11.29
N LYS A 77 -4.36 11.58 -11.14
CA LYS A 77 -4.76 12.16 -9.85
C LYS A 77 -5.87 11.36 -9.17
N ASN A 78 -6.88 10.95 -9.92
CA ASN A 78 -7.99 10.16 -9.40
C ASN A 78 -7.56 8.77 -8.97
N ILE A 79 -6.69 8.10 -9.74
CA ILE A 79 -6.13 6.79 -9.37
C ILE A 79 -5.31 6.91 -8.09
N ILE A 80 -4.39 7.89 -8.00
CA ILE A 80 -3.58 8.12 -6.79
C ILE A 80 -4.48 8.31 -5.57
N LYS A 81 -5.47 9.21 -5.66
CA LYS A 81 -6.39 9.48 -4.56
C LYS A 81 -7.13 8.22 -4.12
N THR A 82 -7.59 7.43 -5.07
CA THR A 82 -8.33 6.18 -4.81
C THR A 82 -7.45 5.16 -4.11
N GLU A 83 -6.22 4.93 -4.59
CA GLU A 83 -5.30 3.94 -4.02
C GLU A 83 -4.82 4.36 -2.62
N MET A 84 -4.55 5.64 -2.40
CA MET A 84 -4.26 6.18 -1.06
C MET A 84 -5.44 5.98 -0.09
N GLN A 85 -6.67 6.24 -0.54
CA GLN A 85 -7.86 6.04 0.29
C GLN A 85 -8.07 4.56 0.63
N LYS A 86 -7.80 3.64 -0.31
CA LYS A 86 -7.85 2.19 -0.05
C LYS A 86 -6.82 1.77 1.00
N PHE A 87 -5.57 2.19 0.85
CA PHE A 87 -4.51 1.92 1.81
C PHE A 87 -4.85 2.44 3.23
N PHE A 88 -5.30 3.69 3.31
CA PHE A 88 -5.72 4.29 4.58
C PHE A 88 -6.88 3.52 5.21
N SER A 89 -7.90 3.19 4.42
CA SER A 89 -9.08 2.46 4.90
C SER A 89 -8.73 1.07 5.42
N ALA A 90 -7.86 0.34 4.70
CA ALA A 90 -7.35 -0.96 5.13
C ALA A 90 -6.55 -0.85 6.42
N SER A 91 -5.66 0.14 6.52
CA SER A 91 -4.87 0.38 7.73
C SER A 91 -5.75 0.74 8.94
N LYS A 92 -6.80 1.52 8.72
CA LYS A 92 -7.79 1.84 9.76
C LYS A 92 -8.59 0.61 10.21
N ARG A 93 -8.94 -0.30 9.29
CA ARG A 93 -9.55 -1.59 9.64
C ARG A 93 -8.59 -2.45 10.48
N ALA A 94 -7.34 -2.56 10.06
CA ALA A 94 -6.29 -3.26 10.80
C ALA A 94 -6.14 -2.68 12.21
N PHE A 95 -6.05 -1.35 12.33
CA PHE A 95 -6.00 -0.65 13.61
C PHE A 95 -7.13 -1.06 14.56
N PHE A 96 -8.39 -1.07 14.09
CA PHE A 96 -9.52 -1.45 14.93
C PHE A 96 -9.50 -2.92 15.35
N ILE A 97 -9.12 -3.82 14.45
CA ILE A 97 -9.01 -5.26 14.75
C ILE A 97 -7.92 -5.47 15.81
N LEU A 98 -6.73 -4.92 15.57
CA LEU A 98 -5.59 -5.07 16.46
C LEU A 98 -5.83 -4.43 17.82
N SER A 99 -6.47 -3.26 17.87
CA SER A 99 -6.87 -2.62 19.13
C SER A 99 -7.80 -3.51 19.95
N ARG A 100 -8.76 -4.20 19.31
CA ARG A 100 -9.66 -5.13 19.99
C ARG A 100 -8.91 -6.35 20.53
N LEU A 101 -8.02 -6.93 19.73
CA LEU A 101 -7.17 -8.04 20.19
C LEU A 101 -6.27 -7.61 21.36
N ASN A 102 -5.73 -6.39 21.30
CA ASN A 102 -4.92 -5.84 22.38
C ASN A 102 -5.73 -5.74 23.68
N LEU A 103 -6.96 -5.22 23.61
CA LEU A 103 -7.86 -5.13 24.76
C LEU A 103 -8.20 -6.51 25.34
N LEU A 104 -8.42 -7.52 24.51
CA LEU A 104 -8.64 -8.90 24.98
C LEU A 104 -7.42 -9.44 25.72
N SER A 105 -6.20 -9.08 25.29
CA SER A 105 -4.99 -9.46 26.01
C SER A 105 -4.88 -8.83 27.40
N THR A 106 -5.49 -7.67 27.63
CA THR A 106 -5.51 -7.02 28.96
C THR A 106 -6.37 -7.74 29.99
N ILE A 107 -7.25 -8.65 29.56
CA ILE A 107 -8.10 -9.48 30.43
C ILE A 107 -7.68 -10.96 30.39
N ASP A 108 -6.39 -11.22 30.16
CA ASP A 108 -5.74 -12.54 30.10
C ASP A 108 -6.25 -13.49 29.01
N ILE A 109 -6.96 -12.97 27.99
CA ILE A 109 -7.29 -13.73 26.80
C ILE A 109 -6.15 -13.53 25.79
N ASN A 110 -5.25 -14.51 25.70
CA ASN A 110 -4.15 -14.46 24.75
C ASN A 110 -4.66 -14.56 23.30
N THR A 111 -4.84 -13.40 22.66
CA THR A 111 -5.27 -13.32 21.27
C THR A 111 -4.14 -12.83 20.39
N LYS A 112 -3.70 -13.69 19.47
CA LYS A 112 -2.80 -13.33 18.37
C LYS A 112 -3.49 -13.63 17.06
N ILE A 113 -3.10 -12.90 16.01
CA ILE A 113 -3.65 -13.08 14.67
C ILE A 113 -2.54 -13.38 13.68
N GLY A 114 -2.78 -14.33 12.78
CA GLY A 114 -1.91 -14.61 11.66
C GLY A 114 -1.88 -13.45 10.66
N ASN A 115 -0.70 -13.18 10.09
CA ASN A 115 -0.52 -12.13 9.09
C ASN A 115 -1.49 -12.29 7.90
N ARG A 116 -1.60 -13.52 7.37
CA ARG A 116 -2.50 -13.85 6.26
C ARG A 116 -3.96 -13.54 6.61
N THR A 117 -4.41 -14.02 7.77
CA THR A 117 -5.77 -13.81 8.26
C THR A 117 -6.11 -12.33 8.38
N LEU A 118 -5.18 -11.53 8.91
CA LEU A 118 -5.37 -10.09 9.02
C LEU A 118 -5.44 -9.41 7.65
N LEU A 119 -4.52 -9.72 6.73
CA LEU A 119 -4.51 -9.16 5.37
C LEU A 119 -5.78 -9.49 4.58
N GLU A 120 -6.24 -10.76 4.66
CA GLU A 120 -7.51 -11.20 4.07
C GLU A 120 -8.70 -10.45 4.70
N THR A 121 -8.71 -10.29 6.03
CA THR A 121 -9.80 -9.61 6.74
C THR A 121 -9.89 -8.12 6.41
N ILE A 122 -8.76 -7.44 6.23
CA ILE A 122 -8.74 -6.02 5.88
C ILE A 122 -8.89 -5.78 4.37
N ASP A 123 -8.94 -6.84 3.56
CA ASP A 123 -9.13 -6.80 2.10
C ASP A 123 -8.11 -5.87 1.43
N TYR A 124 -6.83 -6.12 1.66
CA TYR A 124 -5.74 -5.32 1.09
C TYR A 124 -4.43 -6.09 0.94
N GLU A 125 -4.02 -6.33 -0.32
CA GLU A 125 -2.83 -7.13 -0.66
C GLU A 125 -1.69 -6.30 -1.30
N GLU A 126 -1.92 -5.01 -1.54
CA GLU A 126 -0.99 -4.16 -2.30
C GLU A 126 0.23 -3.71 -1.48
N ALA A 127 0.26 -4.02 -0.17
CA ALA A 127 1.38 -3.75 0.74
C ALA A 127 1.59 -4.90 1.74
N PRO A 128 2.83 -5.14 2.17
CA PRO A 128 3.10 -6.07 3.26
C PRO A 128 2.54 -5.56 4.59
N LEU A 129 2.23 -6.47 5.50
CA LEU A 129 1.67 -6.14 6.81
C LEU A 129 2.60 -5.22 7.62
N GLU A 130 3.90 -5.39 7.50
CA GLU A 130 4.91 -4.54 8.13
C GLU A 130 4.73 -3.06 7.75
N ARG A 131 4.35 -2.78 6.49
CA ARG A 131 4.05 -1.42 6.02
C ARG A 131 2.80 -0.87 6.69
N ILE A 132 1.77 -1.70 6.84
CA ILE A 132 0.50 -1.34 7.50
C ILE A 132 0.73 -1.06 8.99
N ILE A 133 1.46 -1.94 9.69
CA ILE A 133 1.81 -1.74 11.10
C ILE A 133 2.68 -0.49 11.30
N SER A 134 3.65 -0.26 10.41
CA SER A 134 4.47 0.95 10.43
C SER A 134 3.63 2.21 10.22
N PHE A 135 2.67 2.18 9.29
CA PHE A 135 1.74 3.28 9.08
C PHE A 135 0.88 3.50 10.33
N ILE A 136 0.32 2.44 10.92
CA ILE A 136 -0.48 2.53 12.15
C ILE A 136 0.31 3.20 13.28
N HIS A 137 1.56 2.78 13.48
CA HIS A 137 2.42 3.35 14.50
C HIS A 137 2.67 4.84 14.27
N LYS A 138 2.91 5.25 13.03
CA LYS A 138 3.13 6.67 12.70
C LYS A 138 1.87 7.52 12.78
N GLU A 139 0.73 6.97 12.38
CA GLU A 139 -0.55 7.70 12.29
C GLU A 139 -1.26 7.78 13.65
N TRP A 140 -1.22 6.70 14.43
CA TRP A 140 -1.99 6.56 15.68
C TRP A 140 -1.12 6.34 16.93
N ASN A 141 0.21 6.29 16.79
CA ASN A 141 1.16 6.10 17.91
C ASN A 141 0.94 4.79 18.70
N GLU A 142 0.45 3.74 18.03
CA GLU A 142 0.20 2.41 18.60
C GLU A 142 1.12 1.37 17.97
N ASP A 143 1.69 0.45 18.76
CA ASP A 143 2.55 -0.64 18.27
C ASP A 143 1.89 -1.99 18.53
N PHE A 144 1.57 -2.72 17.46
CA PHE A 144 0.90 -4.02 17.50
C PHE A 144 1.80 -5.18 17.08
N LYS A 145 3.13 -4.99 16.99
CA LYS A 145 4.07 -6.05 16.60
C LYS A 145 3.98 -7.32 17.45
N MET A 146 3.59 -7.19 18.73
CA MET A 146 3.48 -8.33 19.64
C MET A 146 2.18 -9.14 19.45
N ILE A 147 1.17 -8.55 18.80
CA ILE A 147 -0.16 -9.15 18.57
C ILE A 147 -0.18 -9.91 17.24
N VAL A 148 0.58 -9.43 16.27
CA VAL A 148 0.75 -10.05 14.96
C VAL A 148 1.87 -11.10 15.05
N GLU A 149 1.58 -12.35 14.71
CA GLU A 149 2.60 -13.41 14.72
C GLU A 149 2.85 -13.96 13.31
N ASN A 150 4.12 -13.91 12.87
CA ASN A 150 4.58 -14.45 11.59
C ASN A 150 4.93 -15.96 11.69
N GLY A 151 4.01 -16.77 12.22
CA GLY A 151 4.21 -18.21 12.49
C GLY A 151 3.30 -19.14 11.70
N LYS A 152 3.86 -20.18 11.05
CA LYS A 152 3.10 -21.23 10.32
C LYS A 152 1.99 -21.88 11.16
N LYS A 153 2.21 -22.00 12.48
CA LYS A 153 1.28 -22.66 13.41
C LYS A 153 -0.03 -21.87 13.61
N ILE A 154 0.04 -20.54 13.76
CA ILE A 154 -1.14 -19.69 13.93
C ILE A 154 -1.88 -19.57 12.60
N ASN A 155 -1.16 -19.36 11.49
CA ASN A 155 -1.79 -19.33 10.17
C ASN A 155 -2.55 -20.63 9.84
N ALA A 156 -2.02 -21.79 10.25
CA ALA A 156 -2.69 -23.08 10.09
C ALA A 156 -3.92 -23.22 11.00
N LEU A 157 -3.85 -22.73 12.24
CA LEU A 157 -4.97 -22.74 13.17
C LEU A 157 -6.12 -21.85 12.67
N ASP A 158 -5.80 -20.63 12.24
CA ASP A 158 -6.75 -19.68 11.66
C ASP A 158 -7.40 -20.27 10.41
N SER A 159 -6.61 -20.89 9.52
CA SER A 159 -7.13 -21.55 8.32
C SER A 159 -8.05 -22.72 8.63
N MET A 160 -7.77 -23.47 9.71
CA MET A 160 -8.67 -24.54 10.15
C MET A 160 -9.97 -23.95 10.67
N GLN A 161 -9.91 -22.92 11.52
CA GLN A 161 -11.10 -22.28 12.08
C GLN A 161 -12.00 -21.62 11.02
N SER A 162 -11.41 -20.99 9.99
CA SER A 162 -12.19 -20.37 8.90
C SER A 162 -12.96 -21.39 8.03
N MET A 163 -12.59 -22.67 8.06
CA MET A 163 -13.33 -23.75 7.40
C MET A 163 -14.54 -24.25 8.20
N TRP A 164 -14.68 -23.88 9.48
CA TRP A 164 -15.74 -24.39 10.36
C TRP A 164 -16.85 -23.38 10.69
N GLY A 165 -16.68 -22.09 10.37
CA GLY A 165 -17.72 -21.06 10.51
C GLY A 165 -17.87 -20.51 11.93
#